data_AF-A0A1F8PG92-F1
#
_entry.id   AF-A0A1F8PG92-F1
#
_cell.length_a   1.000
_cell.length_b   1.000
_cell.length_c   1.000
_cell.angle_alpha   90.00
_cell.angle_beta   90.00
_cell.angle_gamma   90.00
#
_symmetry.space_group_name_H-M   'P 1'
#
loop_
_entity.id
_entity.type
_entity.pdbx_description
1 polymer ?
#
loop_
_entity_poly.entity_id
_entity_poly.type
_entity_poly.pdbx_seq_one_letter_code
_entity_poly.pdbx_strand_id
1 'polypeptide(L)'
;MKRLLPCLLMVLTACSGLKRNPVLPEFLATPSGFLDASYPTAQVEVDSPGHTTNGIQMDIQRAWQDGKNLNAEVCFTVPDSSDWSLWNASLNYSGGLLQEYGTTFISQEEPAEGQPEVRCDLLTFVVAPDTDLSSASIVVQAIAAYPREGDYCSLYMPKIQQALSDRGIGITLECLETAGSAVMQITGRPGDMTQEQAEQIVFSDEFYTIKGPWTFNIHLQQE
;
A
#
# COMPACT_ATOMS: atom_id res chain seq x y z
N MET A 1 -63.66 -39.90 41.95
CA MET A 1 -64.95 -39.32 41.50
C MET A 1 -64.67 -38.36 40.35
N LYS A 2 -65.43 -38.50 39.24
CA LYS A 2 -65.82 -37.52 38.20
C LYS A 2 -64.70 -36.73 37.50
N ARG A 3 -64.28 -37.13 36.28
CA ARG A 3 -64.89 -36.85 34.94
C ARG A 3 -65.10 -35.36 34.65
N LEU A 4 -64.43 -34.85 33.61
CA LEU A 4 -65.03 -34.13 32.46
C LEU A 4 -63.96 -33.79 31.39
N LEU A 5 -64.02 -34.51 30.27
CA LEU A 5 -63.69 -34.05 28.91
C LEU A 5 -65.04 -33.57 28.30
N PRO A 6 -65.14 -32.60 27.36
CA PRO A 6 -64.77 -32.87 25.96
C PRO A 6 -64.39 -31.66 25.05
N CYS A 7 -63.89 -32.03 23.85
CA CYS A 7 -64.02 -31.40 22.52
C CYS A 7 -63.35 -30.04 22.18
N LEU A 8 -62.37 -30.08 21.27
CA LEU A 8 -62.39 -29.40 19.95
C LEU A 8 -61.21 -29.90 19.09
N LEU A 9 -61.45 -30.83 18.16
CA LEU A 9 -61.63 -30.64 16.71
C LEU A 9 -60.34 -30.35 15.90
N MET A 10 -60.17 -31.21 14.90
CA MET A 10 -59.10 -31.33 13.92
C MET A 10 -58.81 -30.04 13.13
N VAL A 11 -57.52 -29.78 12.84
CA VAL A 11 -57.08 -29.32 11.51
C VAL A 11 -55.77 -30.01 11.14
N LEU A 12 -55.84 -30.79 10.06
CA LEU A 12 -54.72 -31.32 9.29
C LEU A 12 -53.93 -30.18 8.65
N THR A 13 -52.59 -30.17 8.79
CA THR A 13 -51.73 -29.66 7.71
C THR A 13 -50.50 -30.56 7.59
N ALA A 14 -50.33 -31.09 6.38
CA ALA A 14 -49.25 -31.96 5.99
C ALA A 14 -47.91 -31.20 6.02
N CYS A 15 -46.88 -31.80 6.61
CA CYS A 15 -45.50 -31.39 6.38
C CYS A 15 -45.12 -31.74 4.94
N SER A 16 -45.38 -30.85 3.99
CA SER A 16 -44.75 -30.86 2.68
C SER A 16 -43.26 -30.61 2.87
N GLY A 17 -42.44 -31.60 2.53
CA GLY A 17 -40.99 -31.48 2.57
C GLY A 17 -40.51 -30.36 1.63
N LEU A 18 -40.04 -29.25 2.21
CA LEU A 18 -39.18 -28.33 1.50
C LEU A 18 -37.81 -29.01 1.31
N LYS A 19 -37.63 -29.63 0.14
CA LYS A 19 -36.28 -29.80 -0.42
C LYS A 19 -35.73 -28.41 -0.72
N ARG A 20 -35.07 -27.81 0.27
CA ARG A 20 -34.15 -26.70 0.00
C ARG A 20 -32.95 -27.29 -0.74
N ASN A 21 -32.93 -27.12 -2.06
CA ASN A 21 -31.66 -27.15 -2.76
C ASN A 21 -30.78 -26.07 -2.12
N PRO A 22 -29.54 -26.36 -1.71
CA PRO A 22 -28.61 -25.32 -1.35
C PRO A 22 -28.40 -24.46 -2.60
N VAL A 23 -28.97 -23.26 -2.61
CA VAL A 23 -28.55 -22.20 -3.51
C VAL A 23 -27.16 -21.83 -3.03
N LEU A 24 -26.15 -22.37 -3.71
CA LEU A 24 -24.79 -21.86 -3.59
C LEU A 24 -24.85 -20.35 -3.88
N PRO A 25 -24.20 -19.49 -3.09
CA PRO A 25 -24.04 -18.11 -3.48
C PRO A 25 -23.44 -18.08 -4.88
N GLU A 26 -24.12 -17.39 -5.78
CA GLU A 26 -23.62 -17.11 -7.11
C GLU A 26 -22.32 -16.34 -6.92
N PHE A 27 -21.20 -17.04 -7.05
CA PHE A 27 -19.89 -16.41 -7.04
C PHE A 27 -19.94 -15.39 -8.19
N LEU A 28 -19.81 -14.11 -7.85
CA LEU A 28 -19.58 -13.06 -8.83
C LEU A 28 -18.47 -13.57 -9.76
N ALA A 29 -18.74 -13.52 -11.06
CA ALA A 29 -17.76 -13.92 -12.06
C ALA A 29 -16.43 -13.25 -11.72
N THR A 30 -15.39 -14.06 -11.50
CA THR A 30 -14.02 -13.57 -11.48
C THR A 30 -13.82 -12.76 -12.76
N PRO A 31 -13.19 -11.56 -12.69
CA PRO A 31 -12.96 -10.76 -13.88
C PRO A 31 -12.23 -11.62 -14.90
N SER A 32 -12.91 -11.97 -15.99
CA SER A 32 -12.28 -12.65 -17.11
C SER A 32 -11.17 -11.73 -17.60
N GLY A 33 -9.93 -12.23 -17.68
CA GLY A 33 -8.78 -11.51 -18.26
C GLY A 33 -8.90 -11.26 -19.77
N PHE A 34 -10.12 -11.13 -20.30
CA PHE A 34 -10.40 -10.78 -21.67
C PHE A 34 -10.33 -9.25 -21.80
N LEU A 35 -9.30 -8.79 -22.51
CA LEU A 35 -9.18 -7.42 -23.00
C LEU A 35 -9.80 -7.39 -24.41
N ASP A 36 -10.90 -6.67 -24.56
CA ASP A 36 -11.52 -6.42 -25.87
C ASP A 36 -10.65 -5.42 -26.65
N ALA A 37 -10.47 -5.64 -27.95
CA ALA A 37 -9.69 -4.76 -28.83
C ALA A 37 -10.29 -3.36 -28.99
N SER A 38 -11.52 -3.14 -28.52
CA SER A 38 -12.19 -1.84 -28.45
C SER A 38 -11.75 -0.96 -27.27
N TYR A 39 -10.88 -1.46 -26.37
CA TYR A 39 -10.43 -0.63 -25.26
C TYR A 39 -9.44 0.46 -25.70
N PRO A 40 -9.63 1.71 -25.24
CA PRO A 40 -8.77 2.82 -25.63
C PRO A 40 -7.35 2.61 -25.08
N THR A 41 -6.36 2.85 -25.93
CA THR A 41 -4.96 2.99 -25.54
C THR A 41 -4.59 4.45 -25.73
N ALA A 42 -4.46 5.18 -24.63
CA ALA A 42 -4.11 6.60 -24.64
C ALA A 42 -2.81 6.78 -23.88
N GLN A 43 -1.83 7.46 -24.50
CA GLN A 43 -0.54 7.76 -23.89
C GLN A 43 -0.36 9.27 -23.82
N VAL A 44 0.09 9.78 -22.67
CA VAL A 44 0.42 11.19 -22.50
C VAL A 44 1.75 11.29 -21.75
N GLU A 45 2.66 12.10 -22.28
CA GLU A 45 3.79 12.59 -21.48
C GLU A 45 3.21 13.54 -20.43
N VAL A 46 3.43 13.20 -19.16
CA VAL A 46 2.90 13.98 -18.06
C VAL A 46 3.79 15.21 -17.92
N ASP A 47 3.30 16.38 -18.35
CA ASP A 47 3.93 17.66 -18.06
C ASP A 47 3.65 18.04 -16.59
N SER A 48 4.22 17.27 -15.66
CA SER A 48 4.21 17.61 -14.24
C SER A 48 5.66 17.85 -13.82
N PRO A 49 6.00 19.04 -13.30
CA PRO A 49 7.33 19.27 -12.77
C PRO A 49 7.54 18.33 -11.58
N GLY A 50 8.71 17.68 -11.51
CA GLY A 50 9.08 16.86 -10.37
C GLY A 50 8.88 17.60 -9.04
N HIS A 51 8.31 16.91 -8.05
CA HIS A 51 7.99 17.47 -6.74
C HIS A 51 8.99 16.99 -5.70
N THR A 52 9.47 17.91 -4.86
CA THR A 52 10.35 17.57 -3.74
C THR A 52 9.58 17.71 -2.42
N THR A 53 9.46 16.61 -1.68
CA THR A 53 8.85 16.55 -0.35
C THR A 53 9.75 15.73 0.57
N ASN A 54 10.04 16.25 1.77
CA ASN A 54 10.89 15.57 2.77
C ASN A 54 12.26 15.10 2.22
N GLY A 55 12.86 15.91 1.34
CA GLY A 55 14.17 15.62 0.74
C GLY A 55 14.14 14.60 -0.41
N ILE A 56 12.96 14.10 -0.79
CA ILE A 56 12.78 13.17 -1.91
C ILE A 56 12.16 13.90 -3.07
N GLN A 57 12.90 13.96 -4.17
CA GLN A 57 12.38 14.41 -5.46
C GLN A 57 11.72 13.22 -6.14
N MET A 58 10.48 13.42 -6.59
CA MET A 58 9.68 12.42 -7.29
C MET A 58 9.08 13.01 -8.54
N ASP A 59 9.06 12.25 -9.62
CA ASP A 59 8.55 12.66 -10.92
C ASP A 59 7.77 11.53 -11.61
N ILE A 60 6.80 11.88 -12.45
CA ILE A 60 6.12 10.93 -13.34
C ILE A 60 6.62 11.14 -14.75
N GLN A 61 7.45 10.21 -15.24
CA GLN A 61 8.02 10.29 -16.58
C GLN A 61 6.94 10.09 -17.66
N ARG A 62 5.97 9.21 -17.37
CA ARG A 62 4.96 8.80 -18.34
C ARG A 62 3.72 8.27 -17.64
N ALA A 63 2.54 8.56 -18.17
CA ALA A 63 1.29 7.91 -17.76
C ALA A 63 0.47 7.51 -18.99
N TRP A 64 -0.17 6.35 -18.93
CA TRP A 64 -1.00 5.85 -20.03
C TRP A 64 -2.08 4.91 -19.55
N GLN A 65 -3.17 4.87 -20.29
CA GLN A 65 -4.19 3.84 -20.12
C GLN A 65 -3.96 2.73 -21.14
N ASP A 66 -3.90 1.49 -20.64
CA ASP A 66 -3.88 0.27 -21.43
C ASP A 66 -5.02 -0.65 -20.97
N GLY A 67 -6.12 -0.64 -21.71
CA GLY A 67 -7.31 -1.39 -21.33
C GLY A 67 -7.94 -0.86 -20.05
N LYS A 68 -7.97 -1.73 -19.04
CA LYS A 68 -8.46 -1.42 -17.68
C LYS A 68 -7.35 -0.92 -16.75
N ASN A 69 -6.13 -0.78 -17.25
CA ASN A 69 -4.99 -0.41 -16.42
C ASN A 69 -4.60 1.03 -16.73
N LEU A 70 -4.68 1.90 -15.74
CA LEU A 70 -3.95 3.16 -15.75
C LEU A 70 -2.55 2.88 -15.20
N ASN A 71 -1.55 3.15 -16.01
CA ASN A 71 -0.15 2.96 -15.68
C ASN A 71 0.56 4.31 -15.54
N ALA A 72 1.49 4.41 -14.61
CA ALA A 72 2.36 5.57 -14.45
C ALA A 72 3.78 5.14 -14.05
N GLU A 73 4.78 5.65 -14.75
CA GLU A 73 6.20 5.45 -14.42
C GLU A 73 6.64 6.55 -13.46
N VAL A 74 6.81 6.17 -12.20
CA VAL A 74 7.19 7.09 -11.12
C VAL A 74 8.65 6.87 -10.77
N CYS A 75 9.45 7.91 -10.90
CA CYS A 75 10.85 7.92 -10.54
C CYS A 75 11.07 8.79 -9.30
N PHE A 76 11.89 8.33 -8.35
CA PHE A 76 12.21 9.09 -7.14
C PHE A 76 13.66 8.92 -6.72
N THR A 77 14.19 9.94 -6.06
CA THR A 77 15.53 9.91 -5.47
C THR A 77 15.57 8.98 -4.28
N VAL A 78 16.55 8.08 -4.26
CA VAL A 78 16.72 7.09 -3.20
C VAL A 78 17.47 7.73 -2.01
N PRO A 79 16.93 7.67 -0.77
CA PRO A 79 17.55 8.30 0.41
C PRO A 79 18.90 7.70 0.81
N ASP A 80 19.05 6.39 0.66
CA ASP A 80 20.19 5.59 1.10
C ASP A 80 20.16 4.20 0.44
N SER A 81 21.14 3.35 0.75
CA SER A 81 21.27 2.02 0.14
C SER A 81 20.19 0.99 0.49
N SER A 82 19.10 1.37 1.18
CA SER A 82 17.98 0.45 1.43
C SER A 82 17.19 0.19 0.15
N ASP A 83 16.43 -0.91 0.12
CA ASP A 83 15.53 -1.23 -0.99
C ASP A 83 14.21 -0.45 -0.86
N TRP A 84 14.27 0.84 -1.20
CA TRP A 84 13.12 1.74 -1.17
C TRP A 84 12.13 1.42 -2.30
N SER A 85 10.84 1.51 -2.01
CA SER A 85 9.76 1.28 -2.97
C SER A 85 8.56 2.20 -2.68
N LEU A 86 7.69 2.38 -3.66
CA LEU A 86 6.45 3.15 -3.48
C LEU A 86 5.54 2.48 -2.44
N TRP A 87 5.13 3.25 -1.43
CA TRP A 87 4.32 2.77 -0.32
C TRP A 87 3.11 3.65 -0.08
N ASN A 88 1.92 3.13 -0.29
CA ASN A 88 0.65 3.86 -0.29
C ASN A 88 0.59 4.90 -1.44
N ALA A 89 -0.16 4.56 -2.48
CA ALA A 89 -0.48 5.44 -3.60
C ALA A 89 -1.98 5.39 -3.87
N SER A 90 -2.49 6.46 -4.46
CA SER A 90 -3.90 6.55 -4.83
C SER A 90 -4.11 7.32 -6.13
N LEU A 91 -5.19 6.98 -6.82
CA LEU A 91 -5.69 7.69 -7.99
C LEU A 91 -7.00 8.36 -7.63
N ASN A 92 -7.07 9.68 -7.80
CA ASN A 92 -8.28 10.46 -7.68
C ASN A 92 -8.73 10.92 -9.07
N TYR A 93 -9.99 10.72 -9.42
CA TYR A 93 -10.58 11.11 -10.70
C TYR A 93 -12.08 11.37 -10.51
N SER A 94 -12.77 11.79 -11.56
CA SER A 94 -14.19 12.17 -11.49
C SER A 94 -15.11 11.06 -10.95
N GLY A 95 -14.74 9.79 -11.17
CA GLY A 95 -15.48 8.62 -10.71
C GLY A 95 -15.13 8.13 -9.30
N GLY A 96 -14.14 8.72 -8.62
CA GLY A 96 -13.82 8.41 -7.22
C GLY A 96 -12.33 8.33 -6.88
N LEU A 97 -12.05 7.66 -5.77
CA LEU A 97 -10.70 7.41 -5.24
C LEU A 97 -10.40 5.92 -5.30
N LEU A 98 -9.29 5.55 -5.95
CA LEU A 98 -8.74 4.19 -5.91
C LEU A 98 -7.47 4.19 -5.06
N GLN A 99 -7.40 3.28 -4.10
CA GLN A 99 -6.24 3.05 -3.24
C GLN A 99 -5.64 1.66 -3.44
N GLU A 100 -6.28 0.81 -4.25
CA GLU A 100 -5.73 -0.47 -4.68
C GLU A 100 -4.89 -0.23 -5.93
N TYR A 101 -3.61 -0.58 -5.85
CA TYR A 101 -2.64 -0.39 -6.92
C TYR A 101 -1.62 -1.52 -6.94
N GLY A 102 -1.05 -1.77 -8.11
CA GLY A 102 0.12 -2.61 -8.31
C GLY A 102 1.38 -1.76 -8.43
N THR A 103 2.52 -2.33 -8.02
CA THR A 103 3.85 -1.77 -8.28
C THR A 103 4.71 -2.80 -8.99
N THR A 104 5.51 -2.36 -9.95
CA THR A 104 6.54 -3.20 -10.59
C THR A 104 7.84 -2.40 -10.71
N PHE A 105 8.95 -2.97 -10.24
CA PHE A 105 10.26 -2.36 -10.42
C PHE A 105 10.61 -2.23 -11.91
N ILE A 106 11.06 -1.06 -12.33
CA ILE A 106 11.52 -0.82 -13.71
C ILE A 106 13.04 -0.76 -13.75
N SER A 107 13.63 0.17 -13.00
CA SER A 107 15.07 0.44 -13.05
C SER A 107 15.55 1.20 -11.81
N GLN A 108 16.87 1.15 -11.60
CA GLN A 108 17.58 1.92 -10.60
C GLN A 108 18.89 2.40 -11.23
N GLU A 109 19.08 3.72 -11.23
CA GLU A 109 20.24 4.38 -11.80
C GLU A 109 21.23 4.70 -10.68
N GLU A 110 22.44 4.14 -10.79
CA GLU A 110 23.52 4.43 -9.84
C GLU A 110 23.85 5.93 -9.82
N PRO A 111 24.23 6.48 -8.65
CA PRO A 111 24.54 7.89 -8.53
C PRO A 111 25.72 8.27 -9.43
N ALA A 112 25.54 9.29 -10.28
CA ALA A 112 26.56 9.79 -11.21
C ALA A 112 26.86 11.27 -10.95
N GLU A 113 28.15 11.64 -10.87
CA GLU A 113 28.65 13.03 -10.86
C GLU A 113 27.83 14.02 -9.99
N GLY A 114 27.56 13.65 -8.74
CA GLY A 114 26.84 14.51 -7.79
C GLY A 114 25.32 14.49 -7.92
N GLN A 115 24.75 13.66 -8.79
CA GLN A 115 23.33 13.33 -8.81
C GLN A 115 23.01 12.23 -7.79
N PRO A 116 21.87 12.32 -7.08
CA PRO A 116 21.40 11.24 -6.23
C PRO A 116 21.06 10.01 -7.05
N GLU A 117 21.10 8.84 -6.41
CA GLU A 117 20.56 7.60 -6.97
C GLU A 117 19.06 7.75 -7.23
N VAL A 118 18.58 7.25 -8.37
CA VAL A 118 17.17 7.35 -8.77
C VAL A 118 16.61 5.95 -8.99
N ARG A 119 15.41 5.69 -8.46
CA ARG A 119 14.65 4.47 -8.70
C ARG A 119 13.37 4.78 -9.43
N CYS A 120 13.02 3.97 -10.42
CA CYS A 120 11.76 4.05 -11.15
C CYS A 120 10.94 2.78 -10.98
N ASP A 121 9.68 2.96 -10.58
CA ASP A 121 8.67 1.91 -10.44
C ASP A 121 7.45 2.23 -11.34
N LEU A 122 6.79 1.18 -11.84
CA LEU A 122 5.51 1.26 -12.53
C LEU A 122 4.38 1.16 -11.51
N LEU A 123 3.58 2.22 -11.37
CA LEU A 123 2.29 2.16 -10.68
C LEU A 123 1.19 1.74 -11.65
N THR A 124 0.34 0.80 -11.23
CA THR A 124 -0.82 0.36 -12.01
C THR A 124 -2.09 0.44 -11.17
N PHE A 125 -3.10 1.17 -11.66
CA PHE A 125 -4.44 1.21 -11.09
C PHE A 125 -5.42 0.53 -12.04
N VAL A 126 -6.33 -0.28 -11.50
CA VAL A 126 -7.40 -0.90 -12.31
C VAL A 126 -8.61 0.03 -12.33
N VAL A 127 -8.91 0.59 -13.51
CA VAL A 127 -10.03 1.50 -13.76
C VAL A 127 -11.07 0.84 -14.67
N ALA A 128 -12.32 1.32 -14.61
CA ALA A 128 -13.33 0.93 -15.58
C ALA A 128 -12.94 1.48 -16.97
N PRO A 129 -13.26 0.78 -18.07
CA PRO A 129 -12.79 1.16 -19.41
C PRO A 129 -13.34 2.50 -19.92
N ASP A 130 -14.51 2.89 -19.43
CA ASP A 130 -15.22 4.15 -19.73
C ASP A 130 -14.97 5.23 -18.67
N THR A 131 -13.98 5.03 -17.79
CA THR A 131 -13.62 6.02 -16.77
C THR A 131 -13.08 7.29 -17.43
N ASP A 132 -13.69 8.43 -17.11
CA ASP A 132 -13.16 9.73 -17.51
C ASP A 132 -11.90 10.08 -16.69
N LEU A 133 -10.75 10.07 -17.37
CA LEU A 133 -9.43 10.42 -16.82
C LEU A 133 -8.91 11.77 -17.35
N SER A 134 -9.79 12.61 -17.90
CA SER A 134 -9.43 13.94 -18.41
C SER A 134 -8.92 14.89 -17.33
N SER A 135 -9.28 14.63 -16.07
CA SER A 135 -8.83 15.36 -14.88
C SER A 135 -8.62 14.39 -13.73
N ALA A 136 -7.55 13.60 -13.79
CA ALA A 136 -7.15 12.69 -12.72
C ALA A 136 -5.88 13.17 -12.00
N SER A 137 -5.65 12.70 -10.79
CA SER A 137 -4.43 12.95 -10.04
C SER A 137 -3.93 11.69 -9.36
N ILE A 138 -2.66 11.37 -9.55
CA ILE A 138 -1.96 10.35 -8.80
C ILE A 138 -1.34 11.00 -7.58
N VAL A 139 -1.57 10.42 -6.41
CA VAL A 139 -0.96 10.85 -5.16
C VAL A 139 -0.15 9.69 -4.60
N VAL A 140 1.13 9.90 -4.34
CA VAL A 140 1.98 8.97 -3.58
C VAL A 140 2.07 9.49 -2.15
N GLN A 141 1.63 8.69 -1.18
CA GLN A 141 1.56 9.08 0.23
C GLN A 141 2.82 8.72 1.00
N ALA A 142 3.58 7.72 0.56
CA ALA A 142 4.88 7.41 1.14
C ALA A 142 5.77 6.63 0.16
N ILE A 143 7.04 6.53 0.54
CA ILE A 143 7.94 5.46 0.11
C ILE A 143 8.37 4.70 1.35
N ALA A 144 8.68 3.42 1.20
CA ALA A 144 9.13 2.58 2.30
C ALA A 144 10.26 1.65 1.87
N ALA A 145 11.18 1.39 2.80
CA ALA A 145 12.19 0.36 2.66
C ALA A 145 11.97 -0.68 3.75
N TYR A 146 11.42 -1.84 3.38
CA TYR A 146 11.15 -2.87 4.39
C TYR A 146 12.48 -3.45 4.90
N PRO A 147 12.75 -3.45 6.22
CA PRO A 147 14.01 -3.94 6.75
C PRO A 147 14.20 -5.44 6.46
N ARG A 148 15.38 -5.82 5.96
CA ARG A 148 15.80 -7.23 5.87
C ARG A 148 16.47 -7.65 7.19
N GLU A 149 16.55 -8.96 7.43
CA GLU A 149 17.08 -9.53 8.67
C GLU A 149 18.50 -9.01 9.03
N GLY A 150 19.33 -8.69 8.03
CA GLY A 150 20.68 -8.11 8.23
C GLY A 150 20.75 -6.58 8.31
N ASP A 151 19.69 -5.87 7.93
CA ASP A 151 19.70 -4.41 7.82
C ASP A 151 19.39 -3.74 9.17
N TYR A 152 18.66 -4.43 10.06
CA TYR A 152 18.26 -3.88 11.36
C TYR A 152 19.46 -3.37 12.16
N CYS A 153 20.53 -4.14 12.21
CA CYS A 153 21.71 -3.77 13.00
C CYS A 153 22.66 -2.81 12.30
N SER A 154 22.84 -2.98 10.99
CA SER A 154 23.83 -2.24 10.22
C SER A 154 23.33 -0.86 9.78
N LEU A 155 22.01 -0.73 9.55
CA LEU A 155 21.42 0.43 8.90
C LEU A 155 20.34 1.09 9.77
N TYR A 156 19.38 0.32 10.29
CA TYR A 156 18.23 0.91 11.00
C TYR A 156 18.54 1.27 12.46
N MET A 157 19.23 0.42 13.22
CA MET A 157 19.54 0.67 14.62
C MET A 157 20.27 2.02 14.82
N PRO A 158 21.33 2.37 14.05
CA PRO A 158 21.96 3.68 14.19
C PRO A 158 21.00 4.85 13.90
N LYS A 159 20.15 4.72 12.87
CA LYS A 159 19.15 5.75 12.51
C LYS A 159 18.09 5.91 13.60
N ILE A 160 17.57 4.80 14.11
CA ILE A 160 16.57 4.80 15.19
C ILE A 160 17.19 5.40 16.45
N GLN A 161 18.40 4.97 16.83
CA GLN A 161 19.09 5.49 18.01
C GLN A 161 19.36 6.99 17.89
N GLN A 162 19.74 7.48 16.71
CA GLN A 162 19.91 8.90 16.45
C GLN A 162 18.58 9.66 16.62
N ALA A 163 17.50 9.18 15.99
CA ALA A 163 16.18 9.81 16.07
C ALA A 163 15.63 9.82 17.51
N LEU A 164 15.82 8.74 18.27
CA LEU A 164 15.48 8.68 19.69
C LEU A 164 16.27 9.72 20.50
N SER A 165 17.57 9.84 20.24
CA SER A 165 18.46 10.80 20.90
C SER A 165 18.06 12.24 20.60
N ASP A 166 17.76 12.56 19.34
CA ASP A 166 17.33 13.90 18.90
C ASP A 166 15.98 14.30 19.51
N ARG A 167 15.11 13.33 19.79
CA ARG A 167 13.82 13.51 20.46
C ARG A 167 13.93 13.51 21.99
N GLY A 168 15.12 13.26 22.54
CA GLY A 168 15.33 13.13 23.99
C GLY A 168 14.67 11.90 24.61
N ILE A 169 14.40 10.87 23.81
CA ILE A 169 13.80 9.61 24.26
C ILE A 169 14.92 8.68 24.74
N GLY A 170 14.96 8.40 26.05
CA GLY A 170 16.03 7.62 26.70
C GLY A 170 15.97 6.11 26.47
N ILE A 171 15.68 5.65 25.25
CA ILE A 171 15.75 4.24 24.85
C ILE A 171 17.16 3.96 24.32
N THR A 172 17.76 2.86 24.77
CA THR A 172 19.07 2.37 24.30
C THR A 172 18.88 1.08 23.53
N LEU A 173 19.45 1.04 22.32
CA LEU A 173 19.44 -0.10 21.42
C LEU A 173 20.83 -0.70 21.31
N GLU A 174 20.90 -2.02 21.31
CA GLU A 174 22.12 -2.77 21.01
C GLU A 174 21.82 -3.92 20.06
N CYS A 175 22.82 -4.29 19.28
CA CYS A 175 22.76 -5.49 18.47
C CYS A 175 23.52 -6.63 19.16
N LEU A 176 22.76 -7.63 19.57
CA LEU A 176 23.26 -8.79 20.28
C LEU A 176 23.19 -10.01 19.38
N GLU A 177 24.27 -10.79 19.33
CA GLU A 177 24.26 -12.06 18.62
C GLU A 177 23.38 -13.08 19.34
N THR A 178 22.33 -13.52 18.67
CA THR A 178 21.41 -14.56 19.16
C THR A 178 21.27 -15.62 18.07
N ALA A 179 21.60 -16.87 18.39
CA ALA A 179 21.53 -18.00 17.45
C ALA A 179 22.34 -17.80 16.14
N GLY A 180 23.43 -17.04 16.18
CA GLY A 180 24.31 -16.80 15.03
C GLY A 180 23.90 -15.63 14.12
N SER A 181 22.82 -14.92 14.45
CA SER A 181 22.41 -13.68 13.79
C SER A 181 22.46 -12.50 14.76
N ALA A 182 22.89 -11.33 14.29
CA ALA A 182 22.79 -10.09 15.07
C ALA A 182 21.35 -9.61 15.09
N VAL A 183 20.77 -9.47 16.28
CA VAL A 183 19.39 -9.01 16.48
C VAL A 183 19.41 -7.72 17.27
N MET A 184 18.69 -6.70 16.78
CA MET A 184 18.48 -5.45 17.50
C MET A 184 17.59 -5.69 18.73
N GLN A 185 18.05 -5.26 19.89
CA GLN A 185 17.34 -5.38 21.17
C GLN A 185 17.33 -4.05 21.92
N ILE A 186 16.29 -3.86 22.73
CA ILE A 186 16.18 -2.73 23.66
C ILE A 186 16.91 -3.12 24.95
N THR A 187 18.06 -2.51 25.23
CA THR A 187 18.86 -2.78 26.43
C THR A 187 18.64 -1.77 27.54
N GLY A 188 18.03 -0.62 27.23
CA GLY A 188 17.69 0.43 28.20
C GLY A 188 16.42 1.18 27.83
N ARG A 189 15.66 1.59 28.84
CA ARG A 189 14.48 2.48 28.71
C ARG A 189 14.29 3.32 29.98
N PRO A 190 13.55 4.45 29.89
CA PRO A 190 13.14 5.21 31.07
C PRO A 190 12.31 4.38 32.04
N GLY A 191 12.43 4.66 33.35
CA GLY A 191 11.75 3.88 34.39
C GLY A 191 10.23 3.98 34.41
N ASP A 192 9.67 5.00 33.76
CA ASP A 192 8.23 5.27 33.61
C ASP A 192 7.63 4.71 32.31
N MET A 193 8.46 4.22 31.38
CA MET A 193 8.05 3.64 30.10
C MET A 193 8.00 2.13 30.19
N THR A 194 6.97 1.44 29.69
CA THR A 194 6.91 -0.03 29.63
C THR A 194 7.75 -0.62 28.48
N GLN A 195 7.95 -1.93 28.46
CA GLN A 195 8.69 -2.59 27.36
C GLN A 195 7.90 -2.47 26.05
N GLU A 196 6.61 -2.72 26.11
CA GLU A 196 5.70 -2.68 24.96
C GLU A 196 5.64 -1.26 24.37
N GLN A 197 5.65 -0.22 25.22
CA GLN A 197 5.74 1.16 24.77
C GLN A 197 7.07 1.46 24.06
N ALA A 198 8.19 0.96 24.60
CA ALA A 198 9.49 1.12 23.97
C ALA A 198 9.53 0.41 22.61
N GLU A 199 8.95 -0.80 22.51
CA GLU A 199 8.85 -1.56 21.25
C GLU A 199 7.98 -0.86 20.22
N GLN A 200 6.82 -0.31 20.62
CA GLN A 200 5.96 0.47 19.73
C GLN A 200 6.66 1.70 19.15
N ILE A 201 7.55 2.32 19.92
CA ILE A 201 8.37 3.43 19.43
C ILE A 201 9.43 2.87 18.48
N VAL A 202 10.28 1.95 18.94
CA VAL A 202 11.48 1.46 18.21
C VAL A 202 11.13 0.76 16.89
N PHE A 203 10.07 -0.04 16.86
CA PHE A 203 9.63 -0.79 15.68
C PHE A 203 8.52 -0.08 14.91
N SER A 204 8.36 1.23 15.12
CA SER A 204 7.44 2.05 14.35
C SER A 204 7.87 2.16 12.88
N ASP A 205 6.94 1.87 11.98
CA ASP A 205 6.45 2.85 11.02
C ASP A 205 7.46 3.79 10.37
N GLU A 206 7.72 4.83 11.14
CA GLU A 206 8.36 6.06 10.75
C GLU A 206 9.83 5.90 10.38
N PHE A 207 10.51 4.85 10.84
CA PHE A 207 11.94 4.67 10.60
C PHE A 207 12.25 4.00 9.26
N TYR A 208 11.25 3.42 8.64
CA TYR A 208 11.34 2.74 7.35
C TYR A 208 10.34 3.30 6.33
N THR A 209 9.68 4.42 6.65
CA THR A 209 8.78 5.12 5.74
C THR A 209 9.12 6.61 5.68
N ILE A 210 9.12 7.17 4.47
CA ILE A 210 9.15 8.61 4.25
C ILE A 210 7.79 9.01 3.70
N LYS A 211 7.04 9.79 4.48
CA LYS A 211 5.72 10.25 4.08
C LYS A 211 5.83 11.38 3.06
N GLY A 212 4.93 11.40 2.08
CA GLY A 212 4.71 12.49 1.13
C GLY A 212 3.78 13.58 1.71
N PRO A 213 2.84 14.14 0.93
CA PRO A 213 2.39 13.66 -0.38
C PRO A 213 3.22 14.18 -1.56
N TRP A 214 3.32 13.36 -2.60
CA TRP A 214 3.67 13.80 -3.96
C TRP A 214 2.42 13.68 -4.82
N THR A 215 1.98 14.79 -5.43
CA THR A 215 0.72 14.86 -6.18
C THR A 215 1.00 15.27 -7.62
N PHE A 216 0.53 14.45 -8.56
CA PHE A 216 0.72 14.64 -9.99
C PHE A 216 -0.64 14.66 -10.67
N ASN A 217 -0.95 15.77 -11.33
CA ASN A 217 -2.14 15.85 -12.16
C ASN A 217 -1.84 15.23 -13.53
N ILE A 218 -2.73 14.37 -14.00
CA ILE A 218 -2.64 13.71 -15.29
C ILE A 218 -3.90 14.04 -16.11
N HIS A 219 -3.68 14.26 -17.40
CA HIS A 219 -4.73 14.60 -18.35
C HIS A 219 -4.69 13.59 -19.49
N LEU A 220 -5.39 12.47 -19.33
CA LEU A 220 -5.51 11.46 -20.37
C LEU A 220 -6.77 11.75 -21.18
N GLN A 221 -6.59 12.29 -22.39
CA GLN A 221 -7.70 12.40 -23.34
C GLN A 221 -7.95 11.02 -23.94
N GLN A 222 -9.20 10.56 -23.89
CA GLN A 222 -9.64 9.41 -24.68
C GLN A 222 -9.85 9.91 -26.12
N GLU A 223 -9.06 9.41 -27.07
CA GLU A 223 -9.33 9.61 -28.51
C GLU A 223 -10.47 8.70 -28.99
#